data_AF-A0A068SF09-F1
#
_entry.id   AF-A0A068SF09-F1
#
_cell.length_a   1.000
_cell.length_b   1.000
_cell.length_c   1.000
_cell.angle_alpha   90.00
_cell.angle_beta   90.00
_cell.angle_gamma   90.00
#
_symmetry.space_group_name_H-M   'P 1'
#
loop_
_entity.id
_entity.type
_entity.pdbx_description
1 polymer ?
#
loop_
_entity_poly.entity_id
_entity_poly.type
_entity_poly.pdbx_seq_one_letter_code
_entity_poly.pdbx_strand_id
1 'polypeptide(L)'
;MSPPRQLEDTSSSLHHSSTKSSSTGFHQRKISLTTACPPTGTRKPNITRHGAAFPHSNSSFGQLCRRFSRLRLVRLVGLAYIVISVVLSTMHLLTSFGDSSVPAAASVTDETTAQTEYHKVPVDLCVTYIAVMAPPPPLLPPSSSSPNNELSPLNDLSYQLRLSKMFSKSLVRMDHLRPYWFTATHTPAPNSLTLATVVTMDEWSALANLAETWQGSISAVLQVPTDGTDLGSGTMIQHLATIRRDFERNEYLSRHVDLHLIARPSRTDNGAQVVHSSLQEGRNLARLFSRSKYVANMPVTTLWMTDLTRAIDTYAQKLDQGDVLIVPTFGFPKSRFAVTDTWPTTKPEMVEWVDDKRMGMLDYHWRLNMGPTSYEDWRDATEPYLIPNYDFHYNPVFITTRENHPWCDERFSDEPSACLYSIYLNGADLWVLSQDYTVRTGQEPENMLTQEERIQQVKVYKNYRIEQCVFYARQFDQTGIFNTNRAKHVQEECAKELGNLRKEKMIETFH
;
A
#
# COMPACT_ATOMS: atom_id res chain seq x y z
N MET A 1 35.38 -62.06 15.09
CA MET A 1 34.34 -63.11 15.28
C MET A 1 33.48 -63.16 14.03
N SER A 2 33.02 -64.34 13.64
CA SER A 2 32.23 -64.56 12.41
C SER A 2 30.80 -65.05 12.79
N PRO A 3 29.92 -65.54 11.88
CA PRO A 3 28.52 -65.09 11.81
C PRO A 3 27.50 -66.15 12.29
N PRO A 4 26.18 -65.99 12.03
CA PRO A 4 25.56 -66.49 10.77
C PRO A 4 24.57 -65.47 10.15
N ARG A 5 24.05 -65.55 8.91
CA ARG A 5 24.02 -66.54 7.79
C ARG A 5 22.92 -67.62 7.78
N GLN A 6 21.77 -67.30 7.15
CA GLN A 6 20.89 -68.20 6.35
C GLN A 6 20.34 -67.35 5.16
N LEU A 7 20.41 -67.75 3.87
CA LEU A 7 19.78 -68.85 3.09
C LEU A 7 18.31 -68.51 2.73
N GLU A 8 18.00 -68.20 1.45
CA GLU A 8 17.55 -69.10 0.33
C GLU A 8 16.07 -69.53 0.43
N ASP A 9 15.23 -69.61 -0.62
CA ASP A 9 15.14 -68.88 -1.91
C ASP A 9 13.62 -68.70 -2.28
N THR A 10 12.94 -69.02 -3.40
CA THR A 10 13.22 -69.60 -4.74
C THR A 10 12.05 -69.27 -5.72
N SER A 11 12.34 -68.98 -7.01
CA SER A 11 11.43 -69.16 -8.20
C SER A 11 10.08 -68.39 -8.29
N SER A 12 9.39 -68.18 -9.43
CA SER A 12 9.75 -68.13 -10.88
C SER A 12 8.57 -67.56 -11.72
N SER A 13 8.83 -67.25 -13.02
CA SER A 13 7.89 -67.25 -14.17
C SER A 13 6.55 -66.49 -14.07
N LEU A 14 6.33 -65.41 -14.82
CA LEU A 14 5.93 -65.41 -16.25
C LEU A 14 4.74 -66.33 -16.60
N HIS A 15 3.61 -65.74 -16.97
CA HIS A 15 2.81 -66.22 -18.12
C HIS A 15 1.94 -65.12 -18.74
N HIS A 16 1.75 -65.18 -20.07
CA HIS A 16 0.87 -64.28 -20.80
C HIS A 16 -0.62 -64.61 -20.58
N SER A 17 -1.47 -63.57 -20.65
CA SER A 17 -2.83 -63.69 -21.16
C SER A 17 -3.14 -62.50 -22.07
N SER A 18 -3.84 -62.74 -23.19
CA SER A 18 -4.18 -61.72 -24.18
C SER A 18 -5.68 -61.71 -24.46
N THR A 19 -6.33 -60.56 -24.29
CA THR A 19 -7.75 -60.37 -24.63
C THR A 19 -7.93 -59.15 -25.52
N LYS A 20 -8.46 -59.37 -26.73
CA LYS A 20 -8.88 -58.29 -27.66
C LYS A 20 -10.32 -57.86 -27.35
N SER A 21 -10.55 -56.55 -27.24
CA SER A 21 -11.87 -55.91 -27.31
C SER A 21 -11.63 -54.42 -27.62
N SER A 22 -11.66 -54.00 -28.89
CA SER A 22 -12.83 -53.43 -29.60
C SER A 22 -13.41 -52.14 -28.97
N SER A 23 -12.71 -51.03 -29.22
CA SER A 23 -13.27 -49.72 -29.59
C SER A 23 -14.61 -49.24 -29.02
N THR A 24 -14.56 -48.17 -28.20
CA THR A 24 -15.28 -46.92 -28.53
C THR A 24 -14.35 -45.73 -28.25
N GLY A 25 -14.40 -44.70 -29.09
CA GLY A 25 -13.47 -43.56 -29.02
C GLY A 25 -14.08 -42.34 -28.33
N PHE A 26 -13.45 -41.87 -27.25
CA PHE A 26 -13.75 -40.57 -26.65
C PHE A 26 -12.57 -39.60 -26.83
N HIS A 27 -12.75 -38.59 -27.68
CA HIS A 27 -11.76 -37.52 -27.86
C HIS A 27 -11.77 -36.56 -26.64
N GLN A 28 -10.91 -36.82 -25.66
CA GLN A 28 -10.54 -35.79 -24.69
C GLN A 28 -9.77 -34.66 -25.40
N ARG A 29 -10.47 -33.57 -25.71
CA ARG A 29 -9.85 -32.33 -26.20
C ARG A 29 -9.08 -31.67 -25.06
N LYS A 30 -7.74 -31.69 -25.12
CA LYS A 30 -6.90 -30.79 -24.32
C LYS A 30 -7.28 -29.35 -24.66
N ILE A 31 -7.73 -28.57 -23.67
CA ILE A 31 -8.02 -27.14 -23.86
C ILE A 31 -6.71 -26.38 -23.70
N SER A 32 -6.01 -26.15 -24.81
CA SER A 32 -4.82 -25.28 -24.83
C SER A 32 -5.27 -23.82 -24.77
N LEU A 33 -4.92 -23.09 -23.71
CA LEU A 33 -5.26 -21.68 -23.50
C LEU A 33 -4.33 -20.75 -24.31
N THR A 34 -4.23 -20.99 -25.62
CA THR A 34 -3.19 -20.41 -26.48
C THR A 34 -3.70 -19.80 -27.80
N THR A 35 -4.88 -19.15 -27.80
CA THR A 35 -5.32 -18.19 -28.84
C THR A 35 -6.52 -17.37 -28.38
N ALA A 36 -6.33 -16.09 -28.01
CA ALA A 36 -7.43 -15.18 -27.66
C ALA A 36 -7.11 -13.67 -27.81
N CYS A 37 -6.35 -13.27 -28.85
CA CYS A 37 -6.18 -11.85 -29.21
C CYS A 37 -6.99 -11.53 -30.47
N PRO A 38 -8.06 -10.72 -30.41
CA PRO A 38 -8.74 -10.23 -31.61
C PRO A 38 -7.93 -9.11 -32.28
N PRO A 39 -7.79 -9.09 -33.61
CA PRO A 39 -7.06 -8.03 -34.32
C PRO A 39 -7.84 -6.71 -34.40
N THR A 40 -7.12 -5.61 -34.57
CA THR A 40 -7.67 -4.26 -34.59
C THR A 40 -8.37 -3.90 -35.90
N GLY A 41 -9.70 -3.84 -35.85
CA GLY A 41 -10.54 -2.89 -36.59
C GLY A 41 -10.88 -3.16 -38.06
N THR A 42 -12.13 -2.85 -38.44
CA THR A 42 -12.46 -2.17 -39.70
C THR A 42 -13.87 -1.57 -39.68
N ARG A 43 -14.06 -0.51 -40.49
CA ARG A 43 -15.27 0.23 -40.88
C ARG A 43 -16.67 -0.20 -40.39
N LYS A 44 -17.43 0.81 -39.92
CA LYS A 44 -18.90 0.85 -39.95
C LYS A 44 -19.45 0.80 -41.38
N PRO A 45 -20.64 0.20 -41.60
CA PRO A 45 -21.63 0.66 -42.56
C PRO A 45 -22.77 1.44 -41.87
N ASN A 46 -23.36 2.41 -42.57
CA ASN A 46 -24.63 3.03 -42.15
C ASN A 46 -25.81 2.17 -42.63
N ILE A 47 -26.78 1.86 -41.76
CA ILE A 47 -28.11 1.36 -42.16
C ILE A 47 -29.20 2.19 -41.46
N THR A 48 -30.33 2.34 -42.15
CA THR A 48 -31.37 3.34 -41.96
C THR A 48 -32.30 3.10 -40.76
N ARG A 49 -32.97 4.19 -40.35
CA ARG A 49 -34.18 4.16 -39.49
C ARG A 49 -35.21 3.16 -40.02
N HIS A 50 -35.71 2.29 -39.15
CA HIS A 50 -37.13 1.94 -39.12
C HIS A 50 -37.62 1.99 -37.66
N GLY A 51 -38.81 2.54 -37.44
CA GLY A 51 -39.41 2.62 -36.11
C GLY A 51 -40.32 1.42 -35.84
N ALA A 52 -40.15 0.79 -34.69
CA ALA A 52 -41.10 -0.15 -34.10
C ALA A 52 -41.30 0.23 -32.62
N ALA A 53 -42.53 0.13 -32.11
CA ALA A 53 -42.85 0.55 -30.75
C ALA A 53 -42.51 -0.53 -29.72
N PHE A 54 -41.85 -0.14 -28.63
CA PHE A 54 -41.63 -1.01 -27.48
C PHE A 54 -42.89 -1.10 -26.59
N PRO A 55 -43.26 -2.29 -26.09
CA PRO A 55 -44.19 -2.41 -24.97
C PRO A 55 -43.47 -2.06 -23.66
N HIS A 56 -44.07 -1.21 -22.82
CA HIS A 56 -43.51 -0.87 -21.51
C HIS A 56 -43.69 -2.01 -20.50
N SER A 57 -42.59 -2.50 -19.90
CA SER A 57 -42.63 -3.25 -18.65
C SER A 57 -42.73 -2.28 -17.46
N ASN A 58 -43.59 -2.58 -16.49
CA ASN A 58 -43.85 -1.71 -15.33
C ASN A 58 -42.88 -2.01 -14.18
N SER A 59 -42.02 -1.06 -13.83
CA SER A 59 -41.27 -1.11 -12.56
C SER A 59 -42.14 -0.58 -11.40
N SER A 60 -42.27 -1.38 -10.33
CA SER A 60 -43.23 -1.13 -9.25
C SER A 60 -42.92 0.13 -8.40
N PHE A 61 -41.67 0.57 -8.37
CA PHE A 61 -41.19 1.68 -7.55
C PHE A 61 -41.89 3.01 -7.85
N GLY A 62 -42.12 3.32 -9.13
CA GLY A 62 -42.74 4.58 -9.55
C GLY A 62 -44.19 4.77 -9.08
N GLN A 63 -44.92 3.67 -8.84
CA GLN A 63 -46.27 3.75 -8.27
C GLN A 63 -46.24 4.00 -6.76
N LEU A 64 -45.23 3.53 -6.05
CA LEU A 64 -45.09 3.72 -4.60
C LEU A 64 -44.87 5.21 -4.26
N CYS A 65 -43.93 5.87 -4.94
CA CYS A 65 -43.67 7.30 -4.78
C CYS A 65 -44.90 8.16 -5.15
N ARG A 66 -45.68 7.76 -6.17
CA ARG A 66 -46.94 8.42 -6.56
C ARG A 66 -48.10 8.20 -5.57
N ARG A 67 -48.02 7.19 -4.68
CA ARG A 67 -48.94 7.05 -3.54
C ARG A 67 -48.51 7.92 -2.36
N PHE A 68 -47.23 7.89 -1.97
CA PHE A 68 -46.72 8.71 -0.87
C PHE A 68 -46.90 10.22 -1.11
N SER A 69 -46.68 10.73 -2.32
CA SER A 69 -46.86 12.16 -2.63
C SER A 69 -48.32 12.66 -2.67
N ARG A 70 -49.30 11.77 -2.45
CA ARG A 70 -50.72 12.14 -2.26
C ARG A 70 -51.12 12.30 -0.78
N LEU A 71 -50.29 11.88 0.18
CA LEU A 71 -50.54 12.09 1.60
C LEU A 71 -50.42 13.59 1.93
N ARG A 72 -51.51 14.19 2.43
CA ARG A 72 -51.54 15.62 2.81
C ARG A 72 -50.45 15.96 3.84
N LEU A 73 -50.16 15.03 4.76
CA LEU A 73 -49.11 15.16 5.77
C LEU A 73 -47.71 15.37 5.16
N VAL A 74 -47.34 14.58 4.15
CA VAL A 74 -46.02 14.69 3.48
C VAL A 74 -45.86 16.05 2.80
N ARG A 75 -46.95 16.60 2.23
CA ARG A 75 -46.94 17.96 1.64
C ARG A 75 -46.82 19.03 2.71
N LEU A 76 -47.51 18.90 3.84
CA LEU A 76 -47.39 19.83 4.98
C LEU A 76 -45.97 19.84 5.56
N VAL A 77 -45.36 18.67 5.77
CA VAL A 77 -43.97 18.55 6.26
C VAL A 77 -42.98 19.18 5.26
N GLY A 78 -43.11 18.90 3.96
CA GLY A 78 -42.25 19.49 2.94
C GLY A 78 -42.40 21.02 2.82
N LEU A 79 -43.62 21.55 2.96
CA LEU A 79 -43.88 22.99 2.90
C LEU A 79 -43.38 23.70 4.17
N ALA A 80 -43.56 23.08 5.35
CA ALA A 80 -42.99 23.56 6.60
C ALA A 80 -41.46 23.60 6.57
N TYR A 81 -40.81 22.55 6.04
CA TYR A 81 -39.35 22.52 5.83
C TYR A 81 -38.89 23.69 4.97
N ILE A 82 -39.52 23.94 3.81
CA ILE A 82 -39.18 25.05 2.92
C ILE A 82 -39.32 26.41 3.63
N VAL A 83 -40.41 26.62 4.38
CA VAL A 83 -40.63 27.87 5.14
C VAL A 83 -39.54 28.06 6.20
N ILE A 84 -39.19 27.01 6.96
CA ILE A 84 -38.13 27.05 7.98
C ILE A 84 -36.77 27.37 7.33
N SER A 85 -36.43 26.71 6.21
CA SER A 85 -35.18 26.98 5.49
C SER A 85 -35.08 28.42 4.98
N VAL A 86 -36.18 29.00 4.47
CA VAL A 86 -36.22 30.41 4.05
C VAL A 86 -36.04 31.35 5.24
N VAL A 87 -36.73 31.11 6.37
CA VAL A 87 -36.61 31.95 7.58
C VAL A 87 -35.20 31.89 8.18
N LEU A 88 -34.57 30.72 8.24
CA LEU A 88 -33.19 30.61 8.73
C LEU A 88 -32.20 31.32 7.79
N SER A 89 -32.42 31.25 6.48
CA SER A 89 -31.57 31.93 5.49
C SER A 89 -31.70 33.46 5.56
N THR A 90 -32.91 34.00 5.76
CA THR A 90 -33.10 35.45 5.94
C THR A 90 -32.60 35.95 7.29
N MET A 91 -32.72 35.16 8.36
CA MET A 91 -32.10 35.48 9.67
C MET A 91 -30.58 35.59 9.54
N HIS A 92 -29.90 34.62 8.90
CA HIS A 92 -28.46 34.66 8.68
C HIS A 92 -28.01 35.88 7.86
N LEU A 93 -28.73 36.20 6.77
CA LEU A 93 -28.47 37.40 5.97
C LEU A 93 -28.59 38.68 6.81
N LEU A 94 -29.65 38.82 7.61
CA LEU A 94 -29.86 40.00 8.47
C LEU A 94 -28.77 40.14 9.54
N THR A 95 -28.31 39.04 10.14
CA THR A 95 -27.17 39.09 11.09
C THR A 95 -25.87 39.51 10.42
N SER A 96 -25.64 39.15 9.16
CA SER A 96 -24.39 39.42 8.44
C SER A 96 -24.19 40.89 8.02
N PHE A 97 -25.18 41.76 8.22
CA PHE A 97 -25.09 43.21 7.97
C PHE A 97 -25.09 44.05 9.25
N GLY A 98 -25.06 43.44 10.44
CA GLY A 98 -25.11 44.14 11.72
C GLY A 98 -23.78 44.77 12.17
N ASP A 99 -22.67 44.05 11.99
CA ASP A 99 -21.37 44.47 12.53
C ASP A 99 -20.52 45.23 11.51
N SER A 100 -20.53 46.56 11.64
CA SER A 100 -19.58 47.47 10.98
C SER A 100 -19.36 48.74 11.81
N SER A 101 -18.91 48.57 13.05
CA SER A 101 -18.42 49.66 13.89
C SER A 101 -16.89 49.77 13.77
N VAL A 102 -16.40 50.92 13.29
CA VAL A 102 -14.97 51.19 13.12
C VAL A 102 -14.40 51.78 14.42
N PRO A 103 -13.34 51.20 15.03
CA PRO A 103 -12.64 51.84 16.14
C PRO A 103 -11.87 53.07 15.64
N ALA A 104 -12.11 54.22 16.27
CA ALA A 104 -11.38 55.45 15.97
C ALA A 104 -9.95 55.41 16.56
N ALA A 105 -9.02 56.14 15.94
CA ALA A 105 -7.66 56.28 16.46
C ALA A 105 -7.61 57.10 17.75
N ALA A 106 -6.74 56.70 18.69
CA ALA A 106 -6.41 57.45 19.89
C ALA A 106 -4.94 57.88 19.86
N SER A 107 -4.68 59.17 20.10
CA SER A 107 -3.35 59.79 20.09
C SER A 107 -2.68 59.72 21.47
N VAL A 108 -1.38 59.45 21.51
CA VAL A 108 -0.53 59.62 22.71
C VAL A 108 0.79 60.28 22.30
N THR A 109 1.11 61.41 22.93
CA THR A 109 2.46 61.99 23.02
C THR A 109 3.16 61.39 24.26
N ASP A 110 4.49 61.36 24.42
CA ASP A 110 5.43 62.46 24.15
C ASP A 110 6.92 62.03 24.04
N GLU A 111 7.77 63.04 23.85
CA GLU A 111 9.26 63.09 23.93
C GLU A 111 10.06 61.89 24.46
N THR A 112 11.11 61.50 23.72
CA THR A 112 12.50 61.84 24.12
C THR A 112 13.48 61.82 22.93
N THR A 113 14.59 62.56 23.04
CA THR A 113 15.50 62.90 21.92
C THR A 113 16.89 62.28 22.05
N ALA A 114 17.42 61.70 20.96
CA ALA A 114 18.85 61.43 20.77
C ALA A 114 19.24 61.48 19.27
N GLN A 115 20.51 61.77 18.99
CA GLN A 115 21.11 61.88 17.64
C GLN A 115 21.71 60.50 17.21
N THR A 116 22.29 60.24 16.02
CA THR A 116 23.00 61.11 15.06
C THR A 116 23.09 60.49 13.64
N GLU A 117 23.38 61.34 12.63
CA GLU A 117 24.11 61.08 11.36
C GLU A 117 23.64 60.08 10.27
N TYR A 118 23.00 60.67 9.25
CA TYR A 118 23.40 60.64 7.83
C TYR A 118 24.30 59.52 7.27
N HIS A 119 23.78 58.81 6.24
CA HIS A 119 24.26 59.03 4.86
C HIS A 119 23.20 58.69 3.79
N LYS A 120 23.28 59.35 2.63
CA LYS A 120 22.45 59.10 1.43
C LYS A 120 23.35 58.84 0.22
N VAL A 121 23.02 57.82 -0.57
CA VAL A 121 23.44 57.67 -1.98
C VAL A 121 22.21 57.16 -2.76
N PRO A 122 21.89 57.71 -3.94
CA PRO A 122 20.63 57.40 -4.63
C PRO A 122 20.71 56.12 -5.47
N VAL A 123 19.52 55.59 -5.79
CA VAL A 123 19.30 54.65 -6.90
C VAL A 123 19.35 55.44 -8.21
N ASP A 124 19.95 54.87 -9.25
CA ASP A 124 19.58 55.22 -10.63
C ASP A 124 19.63 53.98 -11.53
N LEU A 125 18.81 53.96 -12.58
CA LEU A 125 18.49 52.76 -13.36
C LEU A 125 18.32 53.10 -14.84
N CYS A 126 19.25 52.66 -15.69
CA CYS A 126 19.09 52.76 -17.14
C CYS A 126 19.72 51.57 -17.88
N VAL A 127 19.12 51.24 -19.03
CA VAL A 127 19.43 50.06 -19.84
C VAL A 127 19.98 50.50 -21.19
N THR A 128 21.09 49.91 -21.63
CA THR A 128 21.48 49.94 -23.05
C THR A 128 22.05 48.60 -23.50
N TYR A 129 21.53 48.10 -24.63
CA TYR A 129 21.94 46.86 -25.27
C TYR A 129 23.11 47.10 -26.22
N ILE A 130 24.25 46.42 -26.04
CA ILE A 130 25.21 46.18 -27.14
C ILE A 130 25.70 44.74 -27.01
N ALA A 131 25.47 43.94 -28.05
CA ALA A 131 26.05 42.60 -28.17
C ALA A 131 27.38 42.69 -28.93
N VAL A 132 28.45 42.14 -28.34
CA VAL A 132 29.73 41.89 -29.03
C VAL A 132 30.10 40.44 -28.79
N MET A 133 30.39 39.71 -29.88
CA MET A 133 30.79 38.30 -29.79
C MET A 133 32.26 38.17 -29.39
N ALA A 134 32.53 37.34 -28.38
CA ALA A 134 33.85 36.80 -28.08
C ALA A 134 33.70 35.30 -27.77
N PRO A 135 34.61 34.43 -28.26
CA PRO A 135 34.55 33.00 -27.96
C PRO A 135 34.90 32.73 -26.49
N PRO A 136 34.32 31.69 -25.85
CA PRO A 136 34.67 31.32 -24.49
C PRO A 136 36.12 30.81 -24.40
N PRO A 137 36.82 31.04 -23.27
CA PRO A 137 38.15 30.49 -23.05
C PRO A 137 38.11 28.95 -22.95
N PRO A 138 39.21 28.25 -23.27
CA PRO A 138 39.26 26.79 -23.21
C PRO A 138 39.09 26.29 -21.78
N LEU A 139 38.32 25.20 -21.63
CA LEU A 139 38.08 24.55 -20.35
C LEU A 139 39.41 24.02 -19.77
N LEU A 140 39.75 24.48 -18.56
CA LEU A 140 40.79 23.85 -17.75
C LEU A 140 40.35 22.42 -17.37
N PRO A 141 41.26 21.44 -17.37
CA PRO A 141 40.93 20.08 -16.92
C PRO A 141 40.59 20.10 -15.42
N PRO A 142 39.61 19.30 -14.96
CA PRO A 142 39.25 19.23 -13.56
C PRO A 142 40.43 18.74 -12.71
N SER A 143 40.65 19.38 -11.56
CA SER A 143 41.73 19.06 -10.63
C SER A 143 41.56 17.64 -10.06
N SER A 144 42.57 16.80 -10.28
CA SER A 144 42.58 15.39 -9.90
C SER A 144 42.81 15.18 -8.38
N SER A 145 41.76 15.32 -7.56
CA SER A 145 41.85 15.07 -6.11
C SER A 145 40.53 14.63 -5.46
N SER A 146 39.87 13.60 -6.03
CA SER A 146 38.82 12.82 -5.35
C SER A 146 38.97 11.33 -5.67
N PRO A 147 39.56 10.52 -4.77
CA PRO A 147 39.57 9.07 -4.90
C PRO A 147 38.28 8.49 -4.30
N ASN A 148 37.28 8.24 -5.14
CA ASN A 148 36.44 7.04 -5.03
C ASN A 148 35.60 6.85 -6.29
N ASN A 149 35.55 5.60 -6.76
CA ASN A 149 34.66 5.18 -7.83
C ASN A 149 33.30 4.87 -7.19
N GLU A 150 32.33 5.80 -7.26
CA GLU A 150 31.02 5.61 -6.64
C GLU A 150 30.27 4.44 -7.28
N LEU A 151 30.38 3.25 -6.66
CA LEU A 151 29.52 2.13 -6.97
C LEU A 151 28.09 2.55 -6.66
N SER A 152 27.24 2.58 -7.68
CA SER A 152 25.79 2.68 -7.49
C SER A 152 25.32 1.62 -6.49
N PRO A 153 24.42 1.95 -5.53
CA PRO A 153 23.84 0.97 -4.60
C PRO A 153 23.11 -0.20 -5.27
N LEU A 154 22.86 -0.13 -6.57
CA LEU A 154 22.36 -1.24 -7.38
C LEU A 154 23.41 -2.34 -7.61
N ASN A 155 24.70 -2.07 -7.42
CA ASN A 155 25.78 -3.03 -7.61
C ASN A 155 25.83 -4.08 -6.50
N ASP A 156 25.47 -3.69 -5.27
CA ASP A 156 25.43 -4.56 -4.08
C ASP A 156 24.20 -5.48 -4.07
N LEU A 157 23.18 -5.17 -4.86
CA LEU A 157 21.98 -6.00 -5.02
C LEU A 157 22.30 -7.26 -5.84
N SER A 158 21.75 -8.41 -5.44
CA SER A 158 21.90 -9.66 -6.18
C SER A 158 21.40 -9.52 -7.63
N TYR A 159 21.99 -10.24 -8.58
CA TYR A 159 21.56 -10.18 -9.99
C TYR A 159 20.08 -10.55 -10.14
N GLN A 160 19.62 -11.56 -9.39
CA GLN A 160 18.21 -11.97 -9.36
C GLN A 160 17.31 -10.88 -8.77
N LEU A 161 17.71 -10.25 -7.67
CA LEU A 161 16.96 -9.15 -7.05
C LEU A 161 16.82 -7.96 -8.01
N ARG A 162 17.91 -7.58 -8.70
CA ARG A 162 17.88 -6.55 -9.76
C ARG A 162 16.91 -6.91 -10.88
N LEU A 163 17.04 -8.09 -11.50
CA LEU A 163 16.14 -8.48 -12.60
C LEU A 163 14.67 -8.53 -12.16
N SER A 164 14.39 -9.07 -10.97
CA SER A 164 13.02 -9.20 -10.45
C SER A 164 12.31 -7.84 -10.32
N LYS A 165 13.05 -6.76 -10.00
CA LYS A 165 12.50 -5.41 -9.92
C LYS A 165 12.53 -4.69 -11.27
N MET A 166 13.58 -4.87 -12.08
CA MET A 166 13.69 -4.26 -13.42
C MET A 166 12.58 -4.69 -14.38
N PHE A 167 12.05 -5.91 -14.23
CA PHE A 167 10.90 -6.41 -15.00
C PHE A 167 9.55 -6.31 -14.25
N SER A 168 9.49 -5.58 -13.12
CA SER A 168 8.22 -5.27 -12.46
C SER A 168 7.42 -4.24 -13.26
N LYS A 169 6.08 -4.31 -13.21
CA LYS A 169 5.15 -3.44 -13.96
C LYS A 169 5.04 -2.03 -13.34
N SER A 170 6.13 -1.28 -13.29
CA SER A 170 6.10 0.10 -12.81
C SER A 170 5.43 1.00 -13.85
N LEU A 171 4.37 1.72 -13.47
CA LEU A 171 3.70 2.73 -14.32
C LEU A 171 4.00 4.17 -13.91
N VAL A 172 4.66 4.38 -12.77
CA VAL A 172 4.95 5.71 -12.21
C VAL A 172 6.32 6.18 -12.70
N ARG A 173 6.44 7.47 -13.01
CA ARG A 173 7.73 8.05 -13.40
C ARG A 173 8.61 8.25 -12.16
N MET A 174 9.68 7.47 -12.07
CA MET A 174 10.61 7.38 -10.94
C MET A 174 11.58 8.58 -10.84
N ASP A 175 11.09 9.81 -11.02
CA ASP A 175 11.91 11.00 -10.88
C ASP A 175 12.35 11.23 -9.41
N HIS A 176 13.54 11.80 -9.24
CA HIS A 176 14.06 12.40 -7.99
C HIS A 176 14.13 11.50 -6.74
N LEU A 177 14.24 10.19 -6.96
CA LEU A 177 14.55 9.19 -5.95
C LEU A 177 16.04 9.23 -5.54
N ARG A 178 16.33 9.01 -4.24
CA ARG A 178 17.68 8.79 -3.68
C ARG A 178 17.63 7.62 -2.67
N PRO A 179 18.13 6.42 -2.99
CA PRO A 179 18.28 5.35 -2.01
C PRO A 179 19.45 5.68 -1.08
N TYR A 180 19.35 5.32 0.21
CA TYR A 180 20.39 5.59 1.20
C TYR A 180 20.81 7.07 1.24
N TRP A 181 19.83 7.97 1.19
CA TRP A 181 20.07 9.41 1.36
C TRP A 181 20.71 9.70 2.73
N PHE A 182 20.33 8.90 3.73
CA PHE A 182 21.20 8.55 4.85
C PHE A 182 21.23 7.02 5.02
N THR A 183 22.34 6.48 5.52
CA THR A 183 22.50 5.06 5.87
C THR A 183 22.64 4.94 7.38
N ALA A 184 22.01 3.95 8.00
CA ALA A 184 22.13 3.74 9.43
C ALA A 184 23.55 3.27 9.78
N THR A 185 24.14 3.89 10.81
CA THR A 185 25.51 3.58 11.27
C THR A 185 25.64 2.17 11.84
N HIS A 186 24.56 1.59 12.39
CA HIS A 186 24.51 0.16 12.68
C HIS A 186 24.39 -0.65 11.39
N THR A 187 25.11 -1.77 11.30
CA THR A 187 24.93 -2.75 10.22
C THR A 187 24.18 -3.96 10.77
N PRO A 188 22.96 -4.26 10.28
CA PRO A 188 22.20 -5.42 10.76
C PRO A 188 22.90 -6.73 10.44
N ALA A 189 22.68 -7.75 11.27
CA ALA A 189 23.06 -9.11 10.95
C ALA A 189 22.27 -9.59 9.70
N PRO A 190 22.86 -10.36 8.77
CA PRO A 190 22.19 -10.74 7.53
C PRO A 190 20.83 -11.44 7.72
N ASN A 191 20.67 -12.20 8.81
CA ASN A 191 19.43 -12.92 9.13
C ASN A 191 18.52 -12.17 10.14
N SER A 192 18.75 -10.90 10.45
CA SER A 192 17.85 -10.15 11.35
C SER A 192 16.57 -9.69 10.62
N LEU A 193 15.62 -9.16 11.39
CA LEU A 193 14.49 -8.42 10.86
C LEU A 193 14.89 -6.96 10.53
N THR A 194 14.44 -6.46 9.39
CA THR A 194 14.34 -5.03 9.07
C THR A 194 12.86 -4.65 8.96
N LEU A 195 12.44 -3.53 9.54
CA LEU A 195 11.11 -2.96 9.30
C LEU A 195 11.13 -2.14 8.02
N ALA A 196 10.27 -2.45 7.06
CA ALA A 196 10.08 -1.65 5.85
C ALA A 196 8.85 -0.76 6.01
N THR A 197 9.04 0.55 5.92
CA THR A 197 7.97 1.52 6.07
C THR A 197 8.09 2.71 5.10
N VAL A 198 6.99 3.43 4.92
CA VAL A 198 6.89 4.64 4.09
C VAL A 198 6.31 5.71 4.98
N VAL A 199 6.88 6.91 4.93
CA VAL A 199 6.53 8.03 5.81
C VAL A 199 6.36 9.31 5.02
N THR A 200 5.41 10.15 5.42
CA THR A 200 5.31 11.55 4.96
C THR A 200 6.02 12.50 5.93
N MET A 201 6.07 13.79 5.57
CA MET A 201 6.68 14.86 6.39
C MET A 201 6.06 14.97 7.80
N ASP A 202 4.75 14.76 7.90
CA ASP A 202 3.96 14.80 9.13
C ASP A 202 4.14 13.54 10.00
N GLU A 203 4.57 12.41 9.42
CA GLU A 203 4.89 11.17 10.14
C GLU A 203 6.36 11.11 10.63
N TRP A 204 7.17 12.15 10.41
CA TRP A 204 8.60 12.18 10.78
C TRP A 204 8.84 11.93 12.29
N SER A 205 7.96 12.43 13.16
CA SER A 205 8.01 12.19 14.60
C SER A 205 7.65 10.74 14.98
N ALA A 206 6.76 10.09 14.22
CA ALA A 206 6.46 8.67 14.38
C ALA A 206 7.65 7.80 14.00
N LEU A 207 8.41 8.16 12.95
CA LEU A 207 9.64 7.46 12.58
C LEU A 207 10.73 7.57 13.66
N ALA A 208 10.87 8.74 14.31
CA ALA A 208 11.80 8.93 15.42
C ALA A 208 11.42 8.06 16.63
N ASN A 209 10.14 8.04 17.02
CA ASN A 209 9.62 7.19 18.10
C ASN A 209 9.76 5.69 17.77
N LEU A 210 9.49 5.30 16.52
CA LEU A 210 9.69 3.93 16.06
C LEU A 210 11.17 3.50 16.17
N ALA A 211 12.12 4.36 15.79
CA ALA A 211 13.55 4.06 15.92
C ALA A 211 13.98 3.90 17.39
N GLU A 212 13.47 4.75 18.29
CA GLU A 212 13.75 4.72 19.74
C GLU A 212 13.15 3.49 20.44
N THR A 213 11.95 3.06 20.03
CA THR A 213 11.25 1.91 20.64
C THR A 213 11.64 0.57 20.05
N TRP A 214 11.95 0.48 18.75
CA TRP A 214 12.32 -0.77 18.08
C TRP A 214 13.78 -1.16 18.28
N GLN A 215 14.72 -0.21 18.10
CA GLN A 215 16.18 -0.40 18.19
C GLN A 215 16.78 -1.55 17.32
N GLY A 216 16.00 -2.17 16.43
CA GLY A 216 16.47 -3.06 15.38
C GLY A 216 16.89 -2.31 14.10
N SER A 217 16.75 -2.92 12.93
CA SER A 217 16.94 -2.22 11.65
C SER A 217 15.61 -1.72 11.09
N ILE A 218 15.63 -0.53 10.48
CA ILE A 218 14.52 0.07 9.76
C ILE A 218 15.02 0.52 8.38
N SER A 219 14.25 0.23 7.32
CA SER A 219 14.36 0.91 6.02
C SER A 219 13.10 1.76 5.83
N ALA A 220 13.28 3.08 5.80
CA ALA A 220 12.20 4.05 5.75
C ALA A 220 12.28 4.88 4.48
N VAL A 221 11.16 5.02 3.78
CA VAL A 221 11.05 5.85 2.58
C VAL A 221 10.30 7.13 2.92
N LEU A 222 11.02 8.25 2.96
CA LEU A 222 10.44 9.56 3.20
C LEU A 222 9.97 10.19 1.88
N GLN A 223 8.67 10.49 1.81
CA GLN A 223 8.06 11.23 0.71
C GLN A 223 8.01 12.73 1.03
N VAL A 224 8.78 13.53 0.29
CA VAL A 224 8.86 14.99 0.44
C VAL A 224 8.06 15.68 -0.68
N PRO A 225 7.06 16.50 -0.35
CA PRO A 225 6.31 17.29 -1.32
C PRO A 225 7.16 18.40 -1.93
N THR A 226 7.00 18.65 -3.23
CA THR A 226 7.64 19.75 -3.98
C THR A 226 6.60 20.67 -4.63
N ASP A 227 7.00 21.90 -4.90
CA ASP A 227 6.14 22.96 -5.43
C ASP A 227 6.03 22.89 -6.96
N GLY A 228 5.34 21.85 -7.43
CA GLY A 228 5.35 21.47 -8.85
C GLY A 228 6.65 20.75 -9.20
N THR A 229 7.14 20.94 -10.43
CA THR A 229 8.32 20.25 -10.98
C THR A 229 9.66 20.83 -10.53
N ASP A 230 9.68 21.89 -9.71
CA ASP A 230 10.92 22.47 -9.19
C ASP A 230 11.41 21.74 -7.92
N LEU A 231 12.70 21.42 -7.92
CA LEU A 231 13.46 20.79 -6.82
C LEU A 231 14.29 21.81 -6.02
N GLY A 232 14.35 23.06 -6.49
CA GLY A 232 15.06 24.16 -5.87
C GLY A 232 14.19 25.01 -4.93
N SER A 233 12.92 24.65 -4.70
CA SER A 233 12.02 25.49 -3.89
C SER A 233 12.55 25.64 -2.46
N GLY A 234 12.55 26.88 -1.95
CA GLY A 234 13.15 27.19 -0.64
C GLY A 234 12.50 26.42 0.52
N THR A 235 11.21 26.13 0.39
CA THR A 235 10.40 25.22 1.21
C THR A 235 10.98 23.80 1.24
N MET A 236 11.21 23.17 0.08
CA MET A 236 11.82 21.84 -0.02
C MET A 236 13.24 21.84 0.58
N ILE A 237 14.06 22.86 0.27
CA ILE A 237 15.41 23.00 0.82
C ILE A 237 15.36 23.12 2.36
N GLN A 238 14.44 23.92 2.91
CA GLN A 238 14.25 24.08 4.35
C GLN A 238 13.77 22.78 5.03
N HIS A 239 12.89 22.01 4.39
CA HIS A 239 12.48 20.68 4.86
C HIS A 239 13.69 19.74 4.93
N LEU A 240 14.43 19.56 3.82
CA LEU A 240 15.60 18.67 3.76
C LEU A 240 16.70 19.07 4.75
N ALA A 241 16.93 20.38 4.95
CA ALA A 241 17.88 20.92 5.93
C ALA A 241 17.41 20.81 7.40
N THR A 242 16.14 20.49 7.63
CA THR A 242 15.59 20.17 8.95
C THR A 242 15.68 18.66 9.19
N ILE A 243 15.19 17.84 8.25
CA ILE A 243 15.30 16.37 8.27
C ILE A 243 16.75 15.91 8.50
N ARG A 244 17.72 16.48 7.77
CA ARG A 244 19.15 16.19 7.95
C ARG A 244 19.60 16.44 9.39
N ARG A 245 19.29 17.61 9.93
CA ARG A 245 19.70 18.06 11.26
C ARG A 245 19.10 17.18 12.36
N ASP A 246 17.87 16.74 12.17
CA ASP A 246 17.16 15.89 13.14
C ASP A 246 17.70 14.47 13.09
N PHE A 247 17.96 13.92 11.90
CA PHE A 247 18.63 12.64 11.70
C PHE A 247 20.05 12.63 12.30
N GLU A 248 20.84 13.68 12.06
CA GLU A 248 22.20 13.86 12.60
C GLU A 248 22.26 14.06 14.13
N ARG A 249 21.14 14.46 14.77
CA ARG A 249 21.06 14.72 16.22
C ARG A 249 20.38 13.63 17.02
N ASN A 250 19.48 12.87 16.41
CA ASN A 250 18.81 11.74 17.05
C ASN A 250 19.67 10.49 16.86
N GLU A 251 20.23 9.96 17.94
CA GLU A 251 21.05 8.74 17.88
C GLU A 251 20.23 7.58 17.31
N TYR A 252 18.97 7.41 17.71
CA TYR A 252 18.17 6.28 17.24
C TYR A 252 17.91 6.33 15.73
N LEU A 253 17.61 7.51 15.17
CA LEU A 253 17.48 7.67 13.70
C LEU A 253 18.80 7.32 13.00
N SER A 254 19.90 7.99 13.36
CA SER A 254 21.22 7.80 12.73
C SER A 254 21.85 6.42 12.98
N ARG A 255 21.40 5.69 14.00
CA ARG A 255 21.83 4.34 14.34
C ARG A 255 21.00 3.27 13.64
N HIS A 256 19.68 3.41 13.56
CA HIS A 256 18.77 2.32 13.17
C HIS A 256 18.07 2.48 11.82
N VAL A 257 17.98 3.68 11.25
CA VAL A 257 17.20 3.96 10.04
C VAL A 257 18.08 4.15 8.79
N ASP A 258 17.90 3.27 7.81
CA ASP A 258 18.27 3.53 6.42
C ASP A 258 17.18 4.40 5.78
N LEU A 259 17.51 5.65 5.45
CA LEU A 259 16.54 6.62 4.93
C LEU A 259 16.68 6.79 3.42
N HIS A 260 15.61 6.47 2.70
CA HIS A 260 15.50 6.63 1.26
C HIS A 260 14.58 7.82 0.98
N LEU A 261 14.97 8.73 0.09
CA LEU A 261 14.21 9.94 -0.23
C LEU A 261 13.49 9.80 -1.56
N ILE A 262 12.23 10.23 -1.59
CA ILE A 262 11.43 10.48 -2.79
C ILE A 262 10.96 11.94 -2.72
N ALA A 263 11.42 12.80 -3.63
CA ALA A 263 10.90 14.17 -3.77
C ALA A 263 9.90 14.23 -4.93
N ARG A 264 8.65 14.67 -4.71
CA ARG A 264 7.60 14.65 -5.74
C ARG A 264 6.68 15.88 -5.77
N PRO A 265 6.22 16.30 -6.96
CA PRO A 265 5.25 17.38 -7.11
C PRO A 265 3.98 17.12 -6.30
N SER A 266 3.61 18.07 -5.46
CA SER A 266 2.32 18.06 -4.73
C SER A 266 1.11 18.27 -5.66
N ARG A 267 1.37 18.67 -6.91
CA ARG A 267 0.40 19.06 -7.94
C ARG A 267 0.88 18.61 -9.31
N THR A 268 -0.05 18.13 -10.13
CA THR A 268 0.15 17.84 -11.55
C THR A 268 0.31 19.12 -12.35
N ASP A 269 0.82 19.02 -13.59
CA ASP A 269 0.91 20.14 -14.54
C ASP A 269 -0.46 20.80 -14.82
N ASN A 270 -1.55 20.04 -14.66
CA ASN A 270 -2.94 20.51 -14.78
C ASN A 270 -3.48 21.20 -13.50
N GLY A 271 -2.62 21.44 -12.50
CA GLY A 271 -2.96 22.10 -11.24
C GLY A 271 -3.73 21.25 -10.21
N ALA A 272 -4.21 20.06 -10.59
CA ALA A 272 -4.84 19.09 -9.68
C ALA A 272 -3.81 18.50 -8.71
N GLN A 273 -4.19 18.33 -7.44
CA GLN A 273 -3.32 17.81 -6.38
C GLN A 273 -2.90 16.36 -6.64
N VAL A 274 -1.63 16.03 -6.40
CA VAL A 274 -1.12 14.66 -6.42
C VAL A 274 -1.34 14.05 -5.04
N VAL A 275 -2.46 13.37 -4.88
CA VAL A 275 -2.87 12.74 -3.61
C VAL A 275 -2.15 11.40 -3.45
N HIS A 276 -1.11 11.37 -2.62
CA HIS A 276 -0.45 10.17 -2.06
C HIS A 276 -0.13 9.03 -3.07
N SER A 277 0.17 9.36 -4.33
CA SER A 277 0.00 8.44 -5.47
C SER A 277 1.08 7.34 -5.65
N SER A 278 1.76 6.92 -4.58
CA SER A 278 2.95 6.03 -4.68
C SER A 278 3.38 5.31 -3.39
N LEU A 279 2.49 5.04 -2.44
CA LEU A 279 2.87 4.31 -1.20
C LEU A 279 3.30 2.85 -1.49
N GLN A 280 2.73 2.19 -2.51
CA GLN A 280 3.16 0.85 -2.95
C GLN A 280 4.61 0.82 -3.47
N GLU A 281 5.01 1.87 -4.21
CA GLU A 281 6.36 2.04 -4.72
C GLU A 281 7.34 2.30 -3.56
N GLY A 282 6.93 3.11 -2.58
CA GLY A 282 7.69 3.28 -1.34
C GLY A 282 7.90 1.95 -0.60
N ARG A 283 6.87 1.10 -0.47
CA ARG A 283 7.00 -0.23 0.16
C ARG A 283 7.97 -1.13 -0.61
N ASN A 284 7.88 -1.13 -1.94
CA ASN A 284 8.84 -1.83 -2.79
C ASN A 284 10.27 -1.30 -2.60
N LEU A 285 10.45 0.02 -2.45
CA LEU A 285 11.75 0.66 -2.30
C LEU A 285 12.40 0.34 -0.94
N ALA A 286 11.64 0.44 0.15
CA ALA A 286 12.08 0.08 1.49
C ALA A 286 12.47 -1.41 1.55
N ARG A 287 11.62 -2.29 1.01
CA ARG A 287 11.94 -3.72 0.92
C ARG A 287 13.17 -3.99 0.05
N LEU A 288 13.31 -3.33 -1.10
CA LEU A 288 14.45 -3.54 -2.02
C LEU A 288 15.80 -3.20 -1.38
N PHE A 289 15.85 -2.13 -0.59
CA PHE A 289 17.07 -1.65 0.05
C PHE A 289 17.18 -1.98 1.56
N SER A 290 16.30 -2.83 2.09
CA SER A 290 16.50 -3.45 3.40
C SER A 290 17.82 -4.24 3.41
N ARG A 291 18.71 -3.98 4.38
CA ARG A 291 20.03 -4.60 4.45
C ARG A 291 20.02 -6.04 5.00
N SER A 292 18.96 -6.47 5.68
CA SER A 292 18.79 -7.86 6.14
C SER A 292 17.92 -8.71 5.20
N LYS A 293 17.85 -10.02 5.49
CA LYS A 293 17.12 -11.04 4.73
C LYS A 293 15.61 -11.05 4.98
N TYR A 294 15.14 -10.66 6.16
CA TYR A 294 13.73 -10.72 6.54
C TYR A 294 13.16 -9.31 6.73
N VAL A 295 11.97 -9.08 6.18
CA VAL A 295 11.38 -7.74 6.08
C VAL A 295 9.94 -7.76 6.56
N ALA A 296 9.62 -6.95 7.58
CA ALA A 296 8.25 -6.68 8.02
C ALA A 296 7.72 -5.42 7.33
N ASN A 297 6.67 -5.53 6.51
CA ASN A 297 6.04 -4.37 5.86
C ASN A 297 4.97 -3.79 6.78
N MET A 298 5.08 -2.51 7.16
CA MET A 298 4.09 -1.89 8.07
C MET A 298 3.97 -0.35 8.01
N PRO A 299 2.85 0.23 8.50
CA PRO A 299 2.74 1.67 8.76
C PRO A 299 3.57 2.09 9.98
N VAL A 300 4.34 3.18 9.85
CA VAL A 300 5.25 3.72 10.88
C VAL A 300 4.57 4.06 12.22
N THR A 301 3.28 4.36 12.18
CA THR A 301 2.40 4.70 13.31
C THR A 301 1.98 3.51 14.17
N THR A 302 2.39 2.30 13.79
CA THR A 302 2.06 1.05 14.49
C THR A 302 3.04 0.78 15.63
N LEU A 303 2.51 0.48 16.81
CA LEU A 303 3.28 0.15 18.01
C LEU A 303 3.59 -1.35 18.07
N TRP A 304 4.85 -1.67 18.41
CA TRP A 304 5.30 -3.04 18.68
C TRP A 304 5.12 -3.37 20.16
N MET A 305 4.52 -4.52 20.46
CA MET A 305 4.31 -4.98 21.83
C MET A 305 5.16 -6.20 22.20
N THR A 306 5.71 -6.91 21.21
CA THR A 306 6.49 -8.14 21.40
C THR A 306 7.81 -8.14 20.64
N ASP A 307 8.74 -8.97 21.09
CA ASP A 307 10.08 -9.12 20.50
C ASP A 307 10.05 -10.08 19.29
N LEU A 308 9.66 -9.53 18.14
CA LEU A 308 9.60 -10.25 16.87
C LEU A 308 10.90 -10.95 16.46
N THR A 309 12.07 -10.58 17.00
CA THR A 309 13.33 -11.21 16.59
C THR A 309 13.32 -12.71 16.88
N ARG A 310 12.68 -13.11 17.99
CA ARG A 310 12.49 -14.51 18.38
C ARG A 310 11.56 -15.26 17.43
N ALA A 311 10.56 -14.59 16.88
CA ALA A 311 9.67 -15.18 15.87
C ALA A 311 10.43 -15.47 14.56
N ILE A 312 11.41 -14.63 14.20
CA ILE A 312 12.32 -14.93 13.08
C ILE A 312 13.20 -16.13 13.42
N ASP A 313 13.89 -16.13 14.57
CA ASP A 313 14.77 -17.24 14.95
C ASP A 313 14.02 -18.59 15.02
N THR A 314 12.75 -18.58 15.43
CA THR A 314 11.91 -19.79 15.54
C THR A 314 11.32 -20.21 14.18
N TYR A 315 10.90 -19.28 13.33
CA TYR A 315 10.11 -19.58 12.13
C TYR A 315 10.78 -19.21 10.80
N ALA A 316 12.07 -18.85 10.80
CA ALA A 316 12.90 -18.58 9.62
C ALA A 316 12.76 -19.63 8.50
N GLN A 317 12.59 -20.92 8.85
CA GLN A 317 12.42 -21.99 7.87
C GLN A 317 11.15 -21.84 7.02
N LYS A 318 10.06 -21.29 7.57
CA LYS A 318 8.82 -21.00 6.81
C LYS A 318 9.07 -19.88 5.81
N LEU A 319 9.64 -18.77 6.27
CA LEU A 319 10.04 -17.62 5.43
C LEU A 319 10.97 -18.05 4.28
N ASP A 320 11.93 -18.95 4.56
CA ASP A 320 12.87 -19.48 3.57
C ASP A 320 12.23 -20.44 2.55
N GLN A 321 11.09 -21.08 2.89
CA GLN A 321 10.27 -21.87 1.96
C GLN A 321 9.34 -20.97 1.10
N GLY A 322 9.30 -19.68 1.40
CA GLY A 322 8.49 -18.67 0.72
C GLY A 322 7.11 -18.47 1.32
N ASP A 323 6.88 -18.90 2.57
CA ASP A 323 5.69 -18.56 3.34
C ASP A 323 5.78 -17.15 3.95
N VAL A 324 4.67 -16.68 4.53
CA VAL A 324 4.55 -15.38 5.19
C VAL A 324 4.23 -15.58 6.66
N LEU A 325 4.89 -14.82 7.55
CA LEU A 325 4.44 -14.68 8.94
C LEU A 325 3.55 -13.45 9.05
N ILE A 326 2.35 -13.64 9.58
CA ILE A 326 1.36 -12.60 9.82
C ILE A 326 1.47 -12.17 11.28
N VAL A 327 1.54 -10.86 11.52
CA VAL A 327 1.58 -10.27 12.86
C VAL A 327 0.19 -9.67 13.16
N PRO A 328 -0.61 -10.28 14.05
CA PRO A 328 -1.87 -9.72 14.51
C PRO A 328 -1.76 -8.25 14.89
N THR A 329 -2.73 -7.46 14.45
CA THR A 329 -2.85 -6.03 14.78
C THR A 329 -4.08 -5.85 15.66
N PHE A 330 -3.97 -5.07 16.73
CA PHE A 330 -5.09 -4.70 17.60
C PHE A 330 -5.33 -3.19 17.54
N GLY A 331 -6.58 -2.76 17.71
CA GLY A 331 -6.95 -1.34 17.69
C GLY A 331 -8.10 -1.01 18.63
N PHE A 332 -8.28 0.29 18.90
CA PHE A 332 -9.37 0.79 19.72
C PHE A 332 -10.70 0.84 18.94
N PRO A 333 -11.86 0.63 19.59
CA PRO A 333 -13.17 0.90 18.98
C PRO A 333 -13.30 2.39 18.62
N LYS A 334 -13.78 2.70 17.41
CA LYS A 334 -13.90 4.08 16.85
C LYS A 334 -14.67 5.10 17.71
N SER A 335 -15.36 4.67 18.77
CA SER A 335 -16.11 5.53 19.71
C SER A 335 -15.43 5.70 21.08
N ARG A 336 -14.22 5.16 21.28
CA ARG A 336 -13.40 5.36 22.48
C ARG A 336 -12.15 6.17 22.12
N PHE A 337 -11.73 7.05 23.03
CA PHE A 337 -10.40 7.63 22.97
C PHE A 337 -9.35 6.54 23.20
N ALA A 338 -8.23 6.62 22.48
CA ALA A 338 -7.09 5.77 22.73
C ALA A 338 -6.52 6.05 24.13
N VAL A 339 -6.35 5.00 24.93
CA VAL A 339 -5.62 5.05 26.21
C VAL A 339 -4.17 4.75 25.86
N THR A 340 -3.30 5.76 25.96
CA THR A 340 -1.93 5.71 25.41
C THR A 340 -0.82 5.79 26.46
N ASP A 341 -1.19 5.84 27.74
CA ASP A 341 -0.28 5.87 28.90
C ASP A 341 0.20 4.47 29.33
N THR A 342 -0.55 3.44 28.95
CA THR A 342 -0.39 2.05 29.33
C THR A 342 -0.69 1.17 28.12
N TRP A 343 -0.05 0.01 28.02
CA TRP A 343 -0.21 -0.92 26.91
C TRP A 343 -0.17 -2.37 27.40
N PRO A 344 -0.94 -3.29 26.80
CA PRO A 344 -0.82 -4.71 27.07
C PRO A 344 0.46 -5.24 26.40
N THR A 345 1.42 -5.68 27.21
CA THR A 345 2.74 -6.18 26.79
C THR A 345 2.83 -7.71 26.76
N THR A 346 1.85 -8.41 27.33
CA THR A 346 1.71 -9.85 27.21
C THR A 346 0.38 -10.26 26.58
N LYS A 347 0.35 -11.41 25.90
CA LYS A 347 -0.88 -11.97 25.30
C LYS A 347 -2.05 -12.08 26.31
N PRO A 348 -1.87 -12.55 27.56
CA PRO A 348 -2.94 -12.53 28.56
C PRO A 348 -3.51 -11.13 28.83
N GLU A 349 -2.67 -10.10 28.95
CA GLU A 349 -3.13 -8.70 29.08
C GLU A 349 -3.93 -8.26 27.85
N MET A 350 -3.49 -8.61 26.63
CA MET A 350 -4.25 -8.29 25.42
C MET A 350 -5.63 -8.98 25.40
N VAL A 351 -5.71 -10.25 25.78
CA VAL A 351 -6.98 -11.00 25.87
C VAL A 351 -7.92 -10.34 26.90
N GLU A 352 -7.41 -9.93 28.06
CA GLU A 352 -8.16 -9.15 29.07
C GLU A 352 -8.69 -7.83 28.47
N TRP A 353 -7.84 -7.06 27.77
CA TRP A 353 -8.23 -5.79 27.16
C TRP A 353 -9.30 -5.94 26.05
N VAL A 354 -9.31 -7.07 25.33
CA VAL A 354 -10.33 -7.35 24.32
C VAL A 354 -11.64 -7.84 24.94
N ASP A 355 -11.59 -8.65 26.00
CA ASP A 355 -12.77 -9.11 26.74
C ASP A 355 -13.47 -7.93 27.46
N ASP A 356 -12.71 -6.99 28.02
CA ASP A 356 -13.17 -5.68 28.54
C ASP A 356 -13.67 -4.72 27.44
N LYS A 357 -13.49 -5.07 26.16
CA LYS A 357 -13.85 -4.27 24.98
C LYS A 357 -13.13 -2.92 24.95
N ARG A 358 -11.93 -2.83 25.55
CA ARG A 358 -11.01 -1.68 25.43
C ARG A 358 -10.42 -1.63 24.03
N MET A 359 -10.08 -2.79 23.49
CA MET A 359 -9.53 -2.99 22.15
C MET A 359 -10.21 -4.17 21.44
N GLY A 360 -9.78 -4.46 20.21
CA GLY A 360 -10.09 -5.68 19.48
C GLY A 360 -9.10 -5.89 18.34
N MET A 361 -9.05 -7.11 17.80
CA MET A 361 -8.23 -7.46 16.65
C MET A 361 -8.72 -6.70 15.41
N LEU A 362 -7.81 -6.02 14.73
CA LEU A 362 -8.07 -5.04 13.67
C LEU A 362 -7.57 -5.55 12.31
N ASP A 363 -8.50 -6.09 11.52
CA ASP A 363 -8.32 -6.26 10.08
C ASP A 363 -9.16 -5.17 9.38
N TYR A 364 -8.54 -4.26 8.61
CA TYR A 364 -9.12 -2.94 8.27
C TYR A 364 -10.50 -2.93 7.60
N HIS A 365 -10.83 -3.95 6.79
CA HIS A 365 -12.10 -4.01 6.06
C HIS A 365 -13.22 -4.68 6.88
N TRP A 366 -12.92 -5.12 8.11
CA TRP A 366 -13.83 -5.83 8.99
C TRP A 366 -14.17 -5.01 10.25
N ARG A 367 -15.12 -5.51 11.02
CA ARG A 367 -15.31 -5.05 12.41
C ARG A 367 -14.22 -5.69 13.28
N LEU A 368 -13.92 -5.07 14.41
CA LEU A 368 -13.00 -5.66 15.39
C LEU A 368 -13.41 -7.11 15.73
N ASN A 369 -12.42 -7.99 15.80
CA ASN A 369 -12.55 -9.44 16.01
C ASN A 369 -13.25 -10.25 14.88
N MET A 370 -13.63 -9.64 13.74
CA MET A 370 -14.46 -10.28 12.69
C MET A 370 -13.74 -10.52 11.35
N GLY A 371 -12.41 -10.43 11.30
CA GLY A 371 -11.63 -10.54 10.05
C GLY A 371 -10.82 -11.84 9.90
N PRO A 372 -10.09 -12.01 8.77
CA PRO A 372 -9.38 -13.24 8.42
C PRO A 372 -8.33 -13.71 9.43
N THR A 373 -7.80 -12.82 10.28
CA THR A 373 -6.85 -13.20 11.35
C THR A 373 -7.51 -14.10 12.39
N SER A 374 -8.82 -13.95 12.63
CA SER A 374 -9.63 -14.65 13.64
C SER A 374 -9.15 -14.46 15.10
N TYR A 375 -9.87 -13.65 15.89
CA TYR A 375 -9.55 -13.46 17.30
C TYR A 375 -9.78 -14.73 18.14
N GLU A 376 -10.78 -15.54 17.79
CA GLU A 376 -11.09 -16.78 18.53
C GLU A 376 -9.96 -17.80 18.36
N ASP A 377 -9.49 -18.02 17.13
CA ASP A 377 -8.32 -18.88 16.87
C ASP A 377 -7.05 -18.29 17.50
N TRP A 378 -6.82 -16.97 17.38
CA TRP A 378 -5.64 -16.33 17.97
C TRP A 378 -5.60 -16.47 19.49
N ARG A 379 -6.73 -16.24 20.18
CA ARG A 379 -6.83 -16.27 21.64
C ARG A 379 -6.28 -17.59 22.20
N ASP A 380 -6.75 -18.71 21.65
CA ASP A 380 -6.49 -20.05 22.18
C ASP A 380 -5.24 -20.70 21.55
N ALA A 381 -4.73 -20.18 20.43
CA ALA A 381 -3.51 -20.68 19.79
C ALA A 381 -2.26 -20.57 20.69
N THR A 382 -1.54 -21.68 20.85
CA THR A 382 -0.18 -21.71 21.42
C THR A 382 0.88 -21.58 20.32
N GLU A 383 0.70 -22.28 19.21
CA GLU A 383 1.58 -22.31 18.02
C GLU A 383 0.98 -21.51 16.84
N PRO A 384 1.79 -21.05 15.87
CA PRO A 384 1.28 -20.37 14.68
C PRO A 384 0.35 -21.22 13.83
N TYR A 385 -0.74 -20.63 13.35
CA TYR A 385 -1.78 -21.30 12.56
C TYR A 385 -1.97 -20.65 11.19
N LEU A 386 -2.53 -21.38 10.23
CA LEU A 386 -2.86 -20.85 8.90
C LEU A 386 -4.11 -19.96 8.97
N ILE A 387 -4.13 -18.86 8.20
CA ILE A 387 -5.33 -18.03 8.00
C ILE A 387 -6.51 -18.94 7.57
N PRO A 388 -7.58 -19.07 8.38
CA PRO A 388 -8.62 -20.06 8.14
C PRO A 388 -9.55 -19.69 6.98
N ASN A 389 -9.78 -18.40 6.76
CA ASN A 389 -10.69 -17.87 5.73
C ASN A 389 -10.06 -16.64 5.05
N TYR A 390 -9.14 -16.87 4.11
CA TYR A 390 -8.52 -15.77 3.36
C TYR A 390 -9.55 -15.00 2.51
N ASP A 391 -9.50 -13.68 2.60
CA ASP A 391 -10.19 -12.74 1.72
C ASP A 391 -9.16 -11.81 1.05
N PHE A 392 -9.44 -11.40 -0.18
CA PHE A 392 -8.49 -10.62 -0.97
C PHE A 392 -8.24 -9.21 -0.41
N HIS A 393 -9.18 -8.59 0.33
CA HIS A 393 -8.93 -7.30 1.00
C HIS A 393 -8.04 -7.43 2.25
N TYR A 394 -7.53 -8.63 2.57
CA TYR A 394 -6.76 -8.85 3.79
C TYR A 394 -5.45 -8.07 3.78
N ASN A 395 -5.26 -7.26 4.82
CA ASN A 395 -4.18 -6.28 4.95
C ASN A 395 -3.70 -6.23 6.41
N PRO A 396 -2.92 -7.22 6.88
CA PRO A 396 -2.27 -7.21 8.18
C PRO A 396 -0.87 -6.59 8.12
N VAL A 397 -0.20 -6.47 9.27
CA VAL A 397 1.27 -6.42 9.30
C VAL A 397 1.81 -7.81 8.95
N PHE A 398 2.79 -7.89 8.03
CA PHE A 398 3.32 -9.17 7.57
C PHE A 398 4.82 -9.16 7.31
N ILE A 399 5.46 -10.31 7.52
CA ILE A 399 6.89 -10.56 7.38
C ILE A 399 7.14 -11.53 6.23
N THR A 400 8.06 -11.17 5.34
CA THR A 400 8.52 -12.02 4.23
C THR A 400 10.04 -12.14 4.22
N THR A 401 10.59 -12.99 3.36
CA THR A 401 11.96 -12.74 2.88
C THR A 401 12.00 -11.48 2.01
N ARG A 402 13.16 -10.81 1.97
CA ARG A 402 13.41 -9.64 1.13
C ARG A 402 13.27 -9.99 -0.35
N GLU A 403 13.86 -11.10 -0.75
CA GLU A 403 13.86 -11.63 -2.12
C GLU A 403 12.67 -12.59 -2.31
N ASN A 404 12.63 -13.39 -3.38
CA ASN A 404 11.69 -14.50 -3.65
C ASN A 404 10.17 -14.23 -3.73
N HIS A 405 9.62 -13.25 -3.02
CA HIS A 405 8.20 -12.88 -3.08
C HIS A 405 7.92 -11.84 -4.19
N PRO A 406 6.73 -11.82 -4.80
CA PRO A 406 6.30 -10.75 -5.71
C PRO A 406 6.43 -9.34 -5.12
N TRP A 407 6.59 -8.34 -5.99
CA TRP A 407 6.53 -6.93 -5.62
C TRP A 407 5.08 -6.45 -5.44
N CYS A 408 4.87 -5.43 -4.60
CA CYS A 408 3.59 -4.74 -4.51
C CYS A 408 3.29 -4.06 -5.85
N ASP A 409 2.05 -4.17 -6.34
CA ASP A 409 1.71 -3.66 -7.68
C ASP A 409 1.57 -2.13 -7.66
N GLU A 410 2.46 -1.44 -8.38
CA GLU A 410 2.62 0.02 -8.39
C GLU A 410 1.54 0.74 -9.21
N ARG A 411 0.52 0.02 -9.69
CA ARG A 411 -0.70 0.59 -10.27
C ARG A 411 -1.68 1.13 -9.24
N PHE A 412 -1.46 0.84 -7.96
CA PHE A 412 -2.26 1.36 -6.86
C PHE A 412 -1.47 2.43 -6.08
N SER A 413 -2.11 3.56 -5.77
CA SER A 413 -1.56 4.58 -4.86
C SER A 413 -1.28 3.98 -3.49
N ASP A 414 -2.32 3.37 -2.90
CA ASP A 414 -2.26 2.67 -1.62
C ASP A 414 -3.25 1.50 -1.57
N GLU A 415 -2.76 0.28 -1.83
CA GLU A 415 -3.54 -0.96 -1.74
C GLU A 415 -2.65 -2.11 -1.23
N PRO A 416 -2.30 -2.14 0.06
CA PRO A 416 -1.38 -3.16 0.58
C PRO A 416 -1.95 -4.59 0.45
N SER A 417 -3.29 -4.72 0.45
CA SER A 417 -3.99 -6.00 0.21
C SER A 417 -3.62 -6.64 -1.13
N ALA A 418 -3.42 -5.83 -2.18
CA ALA A 418 -2.93 -6.31 -3.47
C ALA A 418 -1.53 -6.94 -3.37
N CYS A 419 -0.66 -6.40 -2.52
CA CYS A 419 0.68 -6.95 -2.32
C CYS A 419 0.60 -8.36 -1.70
N LEU A 420 -0.20 -8.52 -0.64
CA LEU A 420 -0.40 -9.82 -0.01
C LEU A 420 -1.15 -10.81 -0.92
N TYR A 421 -2.13 -10.35 -1.70
CA TYR A 421 -2.85 -11.18 -2.69
C TYR A 421 -1.90 -11.74 -3.75
N SER A 422 -0.99 -10.93 -4.31
CA SER A 422 0.07 -11.42 -5.20
C SER A 422 0.95 -12.49 -4.55
N ILE A 423 1.28 -12.34 -3.26
CA ILE A 423 2.12 -13.29 -2.51
C ILE A 423 1.37 -14.60 -2.26
N TYR A 424 0.10 -14.53 -1.84
CA TYR A 424 -0.77 -15.70 -1.64
C TYR A 424 -0.94 -16.50 -2.95
N LEU A 425 -1.19 -15.82 -4.08
CA LEU A 425 -1.25 -16.45 -5.41
C LEU A 425 0.09 -17.04 -5.88
N ASN A 426 1.23 -16.64 -5.29
CA ASN A 426 2.54 -17.26 -5.52
C ASN A 426 2.72 -18.61 -4.78
N GLY A 427 1.69 -19.04 -4.02
CA GLY A 427 1.71 -20.28 -3.25
C GLY A 427 2.45 -20.15 -1.92
N ALA A 428 2.38 -18.98 -1.30
CA ALA A 428 2.87 -18.75 0.06
C ALA A 428 1.76 -19.04 1.08
N ASP A 429 2.01 -19.88 2.07
CA ASP A 429 1.09 -20.03 3.20
C ASP A 429 1.21 -18.84 4.17
N LEU A 430 0.07 -18.43 4.75
CA LEU A 430 -0.04 -17.27 5.64
C LEU A 430 -0.20 -17.75 7.08
N TRP A 431 0.89 -17.66 7.87
CA TRP A 431 0.95 -18.17 9.24
C TRP A 431 0.80 -17.04 10.27
N VAL A 432 -0.29 -17.03 11.02
CA VAL A 432 -0.52 -16.07 12.12
C VAL A 432 0.33 -16.42 13.32
N LEU A 433 1.14 -15.48 13.78
CA LEU A 433 1.91 -15.63 15.01
C LEU A 433 0.99 -15.65 16.23
N SER A 434 1.13 -16.70 17.05
CA SER A 434 0.27 -16.98 18.20
C SER A 434 0.59 -16.14 19.44
N GLN A 435 1.84 -15.70 19.61
CA GLN A 435 2.30 -14.95 20.78
C GLN A 435 2.59 -13.47 20.49
N ASP A 436 2.91 -13.15 19.23
CA ASP A 436 3.30 -11.81 18.79
C ASP A 436 2.13 -10.97 18.31
N TYR A 437 2.20 -9.67 18.54
CA TYR A 437 1.18 -8.73 18.07
C TYR A 437 1.67 -7.27 18.01
N THR A 438 0.91 -6.47 17.29
CA THR A 438 1.07 -5.02 17.12
C THR A 438 -0.19 -4.29 17.56
N VAL A 439 -0.06 -2.98 17.82
CA VAL A 439 -1.17 -2.11 18.18
C VAL A 439 -1.20 -0.87 17.29
N ARG A 440 -2.38 -0.48 16.83
CA ARG A 440 -2.63 0.83 16.20
C ARG A 440 -3.52 1.69 17.10
N THR A 441 -3.19 2.97 17.21
CA THR A 441 -3.85 3.87 18.16
C THR A 441 -5.23 4.31 17.68
N GLY A 442 -5.51 4.21 16.38
CA GLY A 442 -6.75 4.72 15.79
C GLY A 442 -6.78 6.25 15.66
N GLN A 443 -5.64 6.90 15.87
CA GLN A 443 -5.45 8.35 15.62
C GLN A 443 -4.98 8.63 14.19
N GLU A 444 -4.62 7.59 13.45
CA GLU A 444 -4.16 7.69 12.07
C GLU A 444 -5.31 8.01 11.10
N PRO A 445 -5.07 8.81 10.05
CA PRO A 445 -6.13 9.17 9.11
C PRO A 445 -6.72 7.95 8.42
N GLU A 446 -8.06 7.87 8.36
CA GLU A 446 -8.72 6.95 7.45
C GLU A 446 -8.29 7.25 6.00
N ASN A 447 -8.15 6.18 5.18
CA ASN A 447 -7.68 6.22 3.79
C ASN A 447 -8.02 7.55 3.07
N MET A 448 -7.01 8.38 2.85
CA MET A 448 -7.15 9.77 2.41
C MET A 448 -7.61 9.94 0.95
N LEU A 449 -7.76 8.84 0.20
CA LEU A 449 -8.28 8.87 -1.17
C LEU A 449 -9.71 9.41 -1.21
N THR A 450 -9.97 10.29 -2.18
CA THR A 450 -11.29 10.85 -2.46
C THR A 450 -12.30 9.78 -2.89
N GLN A 451 -13.59 10.10 -2.85
CA GLN A 451 -14.64 9.17 -3.28
C GLN A 451 -14.45 8.70 -4.74
N GLU A 452 -13.94 9.57 -5.63
CA GLU A 452 -13.68 9.22 -7.03
C GLU A 452 -12.50 8.25 -7.16
N GLU A 453 -11.39 8.51 -6.44
CA GLU A 453 -10.23 7.62 -6.40
C GLU A 453 -10.58 6.25 -5.83
N ARG A 454 -11.35 6.19 -4.72
CA ARG A 454 -11.85 4.92 -4.16
C ARG A 454 -12.70 4.14 -5.18
N ILE A 455 -13.56 4.82 -5.95
CA ILE A 455 -14.36 4.19 -7.03
C ILE A 455 -13.47 3.69 -8.18
N GLN A 456 -12.40 4.39 -8.52
CA GLN A 456 -11.43 3.94 -9.53
C GLN A 456 -10.62 2.74 -9.01
N GLN A 457 -10.09 2.82 -7.80
CA GLN A 457 -9.34 1.76 -7.11
C GLN A 457 -10.12 0.44 -7.08
N VAL A 458 -11.37 0.45 -6.63
CA VAL A 458 -12.22 -0.77 -6.60
C VAL A 458 -12.41 -1.39 -8.00
N LYS A 459 -12.56 -0.57 -9.05
CA LYS A 459 -12.68 -1.05 -10.44
C LYS A 459 -11.36 -1.65 -10.96
N VAL A 460 -10.23 -0.99 -10.70
CA VAL A 460 -8.90 -1.50 -11.06
C VAL A 460 -8.62 -2.80 -10.30
N TYR A 461 -8.95 -2.84 -9.00
CA TYR A 461 -8.68 -3.98 -8.12
C TYR A 461 -9.51 -5.22 -8.50
N LYS A 462 -10.78 -5.06 -8.90
CA LYS A 462 -11.56 -6.18 -9.49
C LYS A 462 -10.85 -6.80 -10.69
N ASN A 463 -10.42 -5.97 -11.66
CA ASN A 463 -9.74 -6.46 -12.87
C ASN A 463 -8.36 -7.06 -12.57
N TYR A 464 -7.63 -6.46 -11.63
CA TYR A 464 -6.33 -6.93 -11.15
C TYR A 464 -6.39 -8.34 -10.57
N ARG A 465 -7.40 -8.68 -9.75
CA ARG A 465 -7.50 -10.01 -9.15
C ARG A 465 -7.62 -11.12 -10.20
N ILE A 466 -8.43 -10.87 -11.23
CA ILE A 466 -8.56 -11.73 -12.42
C ILE A 466 -7.22 -11.83 -13.17
N GLU A 467 -6.53 -10.71 -13.38
CA GLU A 467 -5.23 -10.67 -14.07
C GLU A 467 -4.17 -11.50 -13.34
N GLN A 468 -4.01 -11.31 -12.03
CA GLN A 468 -3.01 -12.02 -11.24
C GLN A 468 -3.34 -13.51 -11.12
N CYS A 469 -4.61 -13.87 -10.94
CA CYS A 469 -5.06 -15.27 -11.02
C CYS A 469 -4.55 -15.93 -12.31
N VAL A 470 -4.87 -15.33 -13.48
CA VAL A 470 -4.52 -15.93 -14.79
C VAL A 470 -3.01 -15.91 -15.03
N PHE A 471 -2.31 -14.88 -14.54
CA PHE A 471 -0.86 -14.78 -14.60
C PHE A 471 -0.18 -15.91 -13.81
N TYR A 472 -0.49 -16.06 -12.51
CA TYR A 472 0.12 -17.10 -11.69
C TYR A 472 -0.33 -18.50 -12.12
N ALA A 473 -1.61 -18.74 -12.44
CA ALA A 473 -2.07 -20.04 -12.92
C ALA A 473 -1.27 -20.49 -14.16
N ARG A 474 -1.01 -19.58 -15.10
CA ARG A 474 -0.15 -19.83 -16.27
C ARG A 474 1.31 -20.05 -15.88
N GLN A 475 1.87 -19.27 -14.95
CA GLN A 475 3.25 -19.45 -14.48
C GLN A 475 3.45 -20.84 -13.84
N PHE A 476 2.52 -21.27 -12.99
CA PHE A 476 2.50 -22.59 -12.35
C PHE A 476 2.31 -23.73 -13.38
N ASP A 477 1.51 -23.53 -14.44
CA ASP A 477 1.34 -24.50 -15.53
C ASP A 477 2.61 -24.64 -16.38
N GLN A 478 3.20 -23.50 -16.78
CA GLN A 478 4.45 -23.46 -17.54
C GLN A 478 5.67 -24.02 -16.78
N THR A 479 5.61 -24.07 -15.45
CA THR A 479 6.64 -24.67 -14.58
C THR A 479 6.26 -26.08 -14.08
N GLY A 480 5.14 -26.64 -14.53
CA GLY A 480 4.70 -28.01 -14.21
C GLY A 480 4.15 -28.22 -12.79
N ILE A 481 4.12 -27.18 -11.96
CA ILE A 481 3.74 -27.24 -10.54
C ILE A 481 2.27 -26.87 -10.28
N PHE A 482 1.47 -26.55 -11.31
CA PHE A 482 0.03 -26.23 -11.16
C PHE A 482 -0.80 -27.33 -10.49
N ASN A 483 -0.38 -28.59 -10.54
CA ASN A 483 -1.07 -29.72 -9.90
C ASN A 483 -0.52 -30.08 -8.51
N THR A 484 0.25 -29.18 -7.87
CA THR A 484 0.85 -29.39 -6.54
C THR A 484 0.17 -28.53 -5.48
N ASN A 485 0.37 -28.86 -4.19
CA ASN A 485 -0.19 -28.08 -3.08
C ASN A 485 0.21 -26.59 -3.13
N ARG A 486 1.41 -26.25 -3.65
CA ARG A 486 1.84 -24.85 -3.80
C ARG A 486 0.93 -24.05 -4.75
N ALA A 487 0.23 -24.70 -5.66
CA ALA A 487 -0.73 -24.06 -6.56
C ALA A 487 -2.15 -23.96 -5.99
N LYS A 488 -2.43 -24.50 -4.79
CA LYS A 488 -3.78 -24.53 -4.19
C LYS A 488 -4.43 -23.14 -4.17
N HIS A 489 -3.71 -22.14 -3.64
CA HIS A 489 -4.22 -20.79 -3.47
C HIS A 489 -4.65 -20.15 -4.80
N VAL A 490 -3.84 -20.33 -5.85
CA VAL A 490 -4.20 -19.82 -7.19
C VAL A 490 -5.30 -20.64 -7.86
N GLN A 491 -5.39 -21.97 -7.63
CA GLN A 491 -6.54 -22.76 -8.09
C GLN A 491 -7.86 -22.26 -7.46
N GLU A 492 -7.88 -22.04 -6.15
CA GLU A 492 -9.07 -21.63 -5.40
C GLU A 492 -9.52 -20.21 -5.75
N GLU A 493 -8.61 -19.23 -5.76
CA GLU A 493 -8.93 -17.86 -6.15
C GLU A 493 -9.35 -17.76 -7.63
N CYS A 494 -8.69 -18.50 -8.54
CA CYS A 494 -9.13 -18.54 -9.94
C CYS A 494 -10.52 -19.17 -10.11
N ALA A 495 -10.87 -20.19 -9.32
CA ALA A 495 -12.21 -20.77 -9.35
C ALA A 495 -13.28 -19.76 -8.91
N LYS A 496 -12.99 -18.96 -7.87
CA LYS A 496 -13.85 -17.84 -7.41
C LYS A 496 -14.02 -16.80 -8.53
N GLU A 497 -12.92 -16.24 -9.03
CA GLU A 497 -12.94 -15.11 -9.98
C GLU A 497 -13.50 -15.47 -11.35
N LEU A 498 -13.03 -16.57 -11.97
CA LEU A 498 -13.53 -17.02 -13.27
C LEU A 498 -14.98 -17.54 -13.17
N GLY A 499 -15.38 -18.07 -12.01
CA GLY A 499 -16.76 -18.42 -11.71
C GLY A 499 -17.69 -17.19 -11.66
N ASN A 500 -17.24 -16.11 -11.02
CA ASN A 500 -18.01 -14.87 -10.92
C ASN A 500 -18.16 -14.16 -12.28
N LEU A 501 -17.10 -14.07 -13.09
CA LEU A 501 -17.17 -13.53 -14.45
C LEU A 501 -18.18 -14.26 -15.35
N ARG A 502 -18.34 -15.58 -15.18
CA ARG A 502 -19.36 -16.34 -15.91
C ARG A 502 -20.78 -15.97 -15.48
N LYS A 503 -21.02 -15.76 -14.18
CA LYS A 503 -22.33 -15.32 -13.65
C LYS A 503 -22.70 -13.94 -14.16
N GLU A 504 -21.77 -12.98 -14.10
CA GLU A 504 -21.98 -11.61 -14.56
C GLU A 504 -22.37 -11.57 -16.04
N LYS A 505 -21.60 -12.25 -16.91
CA LYS A 505 -21.91 -12.32 -18.35
C LYS A 505 -23.25 -12.99 -18.67
N MET A 506 -23.69 -13.96 -17.86
CA MET A 506 -25.04 -14.52 -18.01
C MET A 506 -26.11 -13.48 -17.68
N ILE A 507 -25.95 -12.73 -16.58
CA ILE A 507 -26.88 -11.66 -16.18
C ILE A 507 -26.92 -10.55 -17.24
N GLU A 508 -25.77 -10.13 -17.77
CA GLU A 508 -25.67 -9.17 -18.88
C GLU A 508 -26.31 -9.67 -20.20
N THR A 509 -26.55 -10.98 -20.34
CA THR A 509 -27.23 -11.58 -21.51
C THR A 509 -28.76 -11.73 -21.28
N PHE A 510 -29.25 -11.49 -20.06
CA PHE A 510 -30.67 -11.56 -19.69
C PHE A 510 -31.34 -10.17 -19.53
N HIS A 511 -30.62 -9.08 -19.85
CA HIS A 511 -31.09 -7.69 -19.74
C HIS A 511 -31.02 -6.93 -21.08
#